data_AF-A0A448ZVL8-F1
#
_entry.id   AF-A0A448ZVL8-F1
#
_cell.length_a   1.000
_cell.length_b   1.000
_cell.length_c   1.000
_cell.angle_alpha   90.00
_cell.angle_beta   90.00
_cell.angle_gamma   90.00
#
_symmetry.space_group_name_H-M   'P 1'
#
loop_
_entity.id
_entity.type
_entity.pdbx_description
1 polymer ?
#
loop_
_entity_poly.entity_id
_entity_poly.type
_entity_poly.pdbx_seq_one_letter_code
_entity_poly.pdbx_strand_id
1 'polypeptide(L)'
;MENNNDNFNGPLGNMLSYTKVSSFEIKKLMNKYSNLNCAICQFSNYKDSKFLVIKYQEEDMKVKPLTPPKVEPIITKEIIMQIAFAVKELIQPDIDEIKVRLDKVEQRLDALEKRVDKIEQRLDKIEADIQMLKSFHVEDIKNYKTTN
;
A
#
# COMPACT_ATOMS: atom_id res chain seq x y z
N MET A 1 0.87 36.97 30.96
CA MET A 1 2.12 37.68 31.32
C MET A 1 3.18 36.62 31.52
N GLU A 2 3.92 36.29 30.47
CA GLU A 2 5.02 35.32 30.53
C GLU A 2 6.33 36.08 30.78
N ASN A 3 6.62 36.34 32.05
CA ASN A 3 7.94 36.83 32.47
C ASN A 3 8.82 35.64 32.84
N ASN A 4 9.25 34.86 31.85
CA ASN A 4 10.40 33.95 32.03
C ASN A 4 11.68 34.70 31.65
N ASN A 5 11.96 35.77 32.41
CA ASN A 5 13.31 36.31 32.53
C ASN A 5 14.09 35.38 33.47
N ASP A 6 14.49 34.22 32.96
CA ASP A 6 15.55 33.44 33.59
C ASP A 6 16.83 34.28 33.55
N ASN A 7 17.12 34.88 34.69
CA ASN A 7 18.14 35.89 34.89
C ASN A 7 19.53 35.23 34.87
N PHE A 8 20.01 34.92 33.66
CA PHE A 8 21.35 34.43 33.36
C PHE A 8 22.41 35.57 33.45
N ASN A 9 22.47 36.24 34.60
CA ASN A 9 23.31 37.43 34.82
C ASN A 9 24.52 37.16 35.75
N GLY A 10 24.75 35.92 36.17
CA GLY A 10 25.88 35.54 37.03
C GLY A 10 27.07 34.97 36.25
N PRO A 11 28.32 35.22 36.68
CA PRO A 11 29.51 34.65 36.03
C PRO A 11 29.53 33.11 36.15
N LEU A 12 29.81 32.40 35.06
CA LEU A 12 30.00 30.95 35.03
C LEU A 12 31.45 30.59 35.43
N GLY A 13 31.82 30.81 36.68
CA GLY A 13 33.19 30.55 37.17
C GLY A 13 34.23 31.51 36.57
N ASN A 14 35.48 31.05 36.37
CA ASN A 14 36.59 31.82 35.76
C ASN A 14 36.38 32.06 34.24
N MET A 15 35.25 32.66 33.88
CA MET A 15 34.84 32.92 32.50
C MET A 15 35.27 34.34 32.08
N LEU A 16 35.97 34.46 30.94
CA LEU A 16 36.45 35.75 30.42
C LEU A 16 35.34 36.56 29.73
N SER A 17 34.44 35.89 29.00
CA SER A 17 33.26 36.51 28.36
C SER A 17 32.23 35.44 27.98
N TYR A 18 30.97 35.83 27.81
CA TYR A 18 29.91 34.96 27.30
C TYR A 18 28.95 35.73 26.40
N THR A 19 28.39 35.02 25.43
CA THR A 19 27.34 35.53 24.55
C THR A 19 26.14 34.61 24.64
N LYS A 20 24.96 35.17 24.92
CA LYS A 20 23.71 34.43 24.88
C LYS A 20 23.32 34.20 23.42
N VAL A 21 23.03 32.95 23.07
CA VAL A 21 22.59 32.54 21.73
C VAL A 21 21.24 31.85 21.82
N SER A 22 20.40 32.07 20.82
CA SER A 22 19.09 31.42 20.71
C SER A 22 19.21 29.95 20.29
N SER A 23 18.15 29.16 20.53
CA SER A 23 18.07 27.79 20.02
C SER A 23 18.16 27.72 18.49
N PHE A 24 17.69 28.75 17.79
CA PHE A 24 17.82 28.88 16.34
C PHE A 24 19.27 29.08 15.90
N GLU A 25 20.03 29.95 16.58
CA GLU A 25 21.44 30.18 16.29
C GLU A 25 22.31 28.95 16.57
N ILE A 26 22.02 28.22 17.66
CA ILE A 26 22.67 26.93 17.95
C ILE A 26 22.39 25.94 16.82
N LYS A 27 21.13 25.79 16.39
CA LYS A 27 20.77 24.92 15.26
C LYS A 27 21.48 25.32 13.98
N LYS A 28 21.55 26.62 13.67
CA LYS A 28 22.25 27.15 12.50
C LYS A 28 23.73 26.76 12.53
N LEU A 29 24.38 26.91 13.68
CA LEU A 29 25.78 26.52 13.87
C LEU A 29 25.96 25.02 13.66
N MET A 30 25.15 24.20 14.35
CA MET A 30 25.16 22.73 14.26
C MET A 30 24.92 22.22 12.83
N ASN A 31 24.09 22.91 12.06
CA ASN A 31 23.83 22.58 10.65
C ASN A 31 24.94 23.07 9.71
N LYS A 32 25.68 24.12 10.11
CA LYS A 32 26.73 24.70 9.29
C LYS A 32 28.04 23.94 9.39
N TYR A 33 28.42 23.41 10.55
CA TYR A 33 29.76 22.85 10.77
C TYR A 33 29.73 21.39 11.22
N SER A 34 30.60 20.55 10.65
CA SER A 34 30.65 19.11 10.90
C SER A 34 31.49 18.74 12.13
N ASN A 35 32.39 19.63 12.56
CA ASN A 35 33.37 19.39 13.61
C ASN A 35 33.21 20.32 14.82
N LEU A 36 31.97 20.68 15.16
CA LEU A 36 31.69 21.48 16.36
C LEU A 36 32.05 20.69 17.62
N ASN A 37 32.91 21.29 18.45
CA ASN A 37 33.27 20.71 19.73
C ASN A 37 32.23 21.14 20.77
N CYS A 38 31.40 20.19 21.20
CA CYS A 38 30.32 20.43 22.14
C CYS A 38 30.53 19.59 23.40
N ALA A 39 30.35 20.20 24.56
CA ALA A 39 30.43 19.53 25.85
C ALA A 39 29.23 19.91 26.73
N ILE A 40 28.79 18.98 27.56
CA ILE A 40 27.85 19.29 28.63
C ILE A 40 28.65 19.49 29.91
N CYS A 41 28.50 20.66 30.51
CA CYS A 41 29.18 21.03 31.74
C CYS A 41 28.16 21.34 32.84
N GLN A 42 28.57 21.14 34.08
CA GLN A 42 27.82 21.52 35.26
C GLN A 42 28.76 22.36 36.13
N PHE A 43 28.28 23.50 36.60
CA PHE A 43 29.09 24.40 37.43
C PHE A 43 28.72 24.23 38.89
N SER A 44 29.70 24.39 39.79
CA SER A 44 29.52 24.21 41.23
C SER A 44 28.48 25.16 41.83
N ASN A 45 28.31 26.35 41.25
CA ASN A 45 27.30 27.35 41.60
C ASN A 45 25.90 27.07 41.02
N TYR A 46 25.75 26.06 40.16
CA TYR A 46 24.47 25.65 39.55
C TYR A 46 24.31 24.14 39.59
N LYS A 47 24.08 23.60 40.80
CA LYS A 47 24.05 22.15 41.04
C LYS A 47 22.90 21.41 40.35
N ASP A 48 21.80 22.08 40.01
CA ASP A 48 20.66 21.43 39.36
C ASP A 48 20.58 21.70 37.85
N SER A 49 21.58 22.41 37.29
CA SER A 49 21.57 22.84 35.89
C SER A 49 22.73 22.22 35.10
N LYS A 50 22.45 21.87 33.84
CA LYS A 50 23.44 21.42 32.86
C LYS A 50 23.52 22.44 31.73
N PHE A 51 24.73 22.70 31.25
CA PHE A 51 25.03 23.72 30.26
C PHE A 51 25.65 23.07 29.04
N LEU A 52 25.15 23.41 27.86
CA LEU A 52 25.80 23.05 26.60
C LEU A 52 26.83 24.12 26.25
N VAL A 53 28.10 23.74 26.23
CA VAL A 53 29.21 24.61 25.83
C VAL A 53 29.66 24.20 24.44
N ILE A 54 29.80 25.18 23.55
CA ILE A 54 30.31 24.98 22.20
C ILE A 54 31.64 25.73 22.09
N LYS A 55 32.73 24.99 21.92
CA LYS A 55 34.05 25.54 21.60
C LYS A 55 34.22 25.49 20.08
N TYR A 56 34.52 26.63 19.48
CA TYR A 56 34.91 26.68 18.07
C TYR A 56 35.97 27.75 17.84
N GLN A 57 36.80 27.53 16.82
CA GLN A 57 37.75 28.50 16.27
C GLN A 57 37.44 28.59 14.77
N GLU A 58 37.15 29.79 14.27
CA GLU A 58 36.62 29.94 12.90
C GLU A 58 37.53 29.33 11.83
N GLU A 59 38.84 29.43 12.01
CA GLU A 59 39.86 28.91 11.09
C GLU A 59 39.82 27.38 10.95
N ASP A 60 39.45 26.66 12.02
CA ASP A 60 39.44 25.19 12.06
C ASP A 60 38.07 24.57 11.75
N MET A 61 37.04 25.39 11.51
CA MET A 61 35.68 24.89 11.32
C MET A 61 35.44 24.34 9.90
N LYS A 62 35.07 23.07 9.81
CA LYS A 62 34.74 22.36 8.58
C LYS A 62 33.25 22.50 8.28
N VAL A 63 32.92 23.33 7.28
CA VAL A 63 31.54 23.51 6.82
C VAL A 63 30.97 22.16 6.37
N LYS A 64 29.78 21.78 6.87
CA LYS A 64 29.07 20.60 6.38
C LYS A 64 28.86 20.77 4.88
N PRO A 65 29.12 19.74 4.07
CA PRO A 65 28.72 19.79 2.67
C PRO A 65 27.24 20.15 2.63
N LEU A 66 26.88 21.20 1.88
CA LEU A 66 25.50 21.48 1.52
C LEU A 66 25.02 20.31 0.67
N THR A 67 24.62 19.22 1.32
CA THR A 67 23.74 18.26 0.66
C THR A 67 22.49 19.05 0.34
N PRO A 68 22.06 19.11 -0.95
CA PRO A 68 20.78 19.67 -1.28
C PRO A 68 19.76 19.05 -0.32
N PRO A 69 18.82 19.83 0.26
CA PRO A 69 17.76 19.25 1.05
C PRO A 69 17.17 18.12 0.22
N LYS A 70 17.16 16.89 0.77
CA LYS A 70 16.50 15.77 0.11
C LYS A 70 15.09 16.25 -0.17
N VAL A 71 14.77 16.49 -1.44
CA VAL A 71 13.39 16.77 -1.83
C VAL A 71 12.67 15.46 -1.55
N GLU A 72 12.00 15.39 -0.41
CA GLU A 72 11.15 14.25 -0.10
C GLU A 72 10.13 14.16 -1.24
N PRO A 73 10.00 13.01 -1.91
CA PRO A 73 9.06 12.90 -3.01
C PRO A 73 7.66 13.24 -2.49
N ILE A 74 7.02 14.21 -3.15
CA ILE A 74 5.66 14.68 -2.81
C ILE A 74 4.68 13.49 -2.74
N ILE A 75 4.89 12.49 -3.59
CA ILE A 75 4.16 11.23 -3.54
C ILE A 75 4.96 10.21 -2.71
N THR A 76 4.57 10.07 -1.46
CA THR A 76 5.13 9.07 -0.55
C THR A 76 4.44 7.71 -0.73
N LYS A 77 5.08 6.62 -0.28
CA LYS A 77 4.46 5.28 -0.26
C LYS A 77 3.13 5.25 0.49
N GLU A 78 3.01 6.10 1.51
CA GLU A 78 1.79 6.24 2.32
C GLU A 78 0.64 6.80 1.49
N ILE A 79 0.88 7.86 0.69
CA ILE A 79 -0.13 8.43 -0.21
C ILE A 79 -0.56 7.39 -1.25
N ILE A 80 0.38 6.63 -1.81
CA ILE A 80 0.07 5.55 -2.76
C ILE A 80 -0.81 4.48 -2.10
N MET A 81 -0.53 4.08 -0.85
CA MET A 81 -1.33 3.12 -0.11
C MET A 81 -2.74 3.64 0.18
N GLN A 82 -2.89 4.91 0.56
CA GLN A 82 -4.20 5.51 0.80
C GLN A 82 -5.04 5.53 -0.49
N ILE A 83 -4.43 5.90 -1.62
CA ILE A 83 -5.11 5.88 -2.92
C ILE A 83 -5.48 4.44 -3.31
N ALA A 84 -4.56 3.47 -3.16
CA ALA A 84 -4.83 2.08 -3.47
C ALA A 84 -5.97 1.50 -2.63
N PHE A 85 -6.03 1.85 -1.34
CA PHE A 85 -7.12 1.45 -0.45
C PHE A 85 -8.45 2.07 -0.89
N ALA A 86 -8.47 3.39 -1.16
CA ALA A 86 -9.67 4.08 -1.60
C ALA A 86 -10.21 3.52 -2.93
N VAL A 87 -9.33 3.27 -3.90
CA VAL A 87 -9.70 2.66 -5.19
C VAL A 87 -10.28 1.26 -5.00
N LYS A 88 -9.68 0.45 -4.11
CA LYS A 88 -10.19 -0.89 -3.80
C LYS A 88 -11.61 -0.81 -3.23
N GLU A 89 -11.85 0.05 -2.25
CA GLU A 89 -13.17 0.22 -1.62
C GLU A 89 -14.24 0.69 -2.62
N LEU A 90 -13.89 1.61 -3.53
CA LEU A 90 -14.82 2.11 -4.54
C LEU A 90 -15.26 1.03 -5.54
N ILE A 91 -14.36 0.09 -5.89
CA ILE A 91 -14.61 -0.94 -6.91
C ILE A 91 -15.20 -2.22 -6.31
N GLN A 92 -15.05 -2.42 -4.99
CA GLN A 92 -15.48 -3.64 -4.30
C GLN A 92 -16.97 -4.00 -4.53
N PRO A 93 -17.93 -3.06 -4.47
CA PRO A 93 -19.35 -3.38 -4.69
C PRO A 93 -19.64 -3.88 -6.11
N ASP A 94 -19.03 -3.27 -7.12
CA ASP A 94 -19.19 -3.68 -8.53
C ASP A 94 -18.63 -5.09 -8.75
N ILE A 95 -17.48 -5.40 -8.15
CA ILE A 95 -16.88 -6.73 -8.18
C ILE A 95 -17.83 -7.76 -7.54
N ASP A 96 -18.45 -7.43 -6.41
CA ASP A 96 -19.35 -8.34 -5.71
C ASP A 96 -20.66 -8.55 -6.48
N GLU A 97 -21.19 -7.52 -7.14
CA GLU A 97 -22.33 -7.68 -8.06
C GLU A 97 -21.97 -8.59 -9.24
N ILE A 98 -20.78 -8.41 -9.83
CA ILE A 98 -20.29 -9.24 -10.94
C ILE A 98 -20.21 -10.71 -10.50
N LYS A 99 -19.68 -11.01 -9.31
CA LYS A 99 -19.62 -12.38 -8.77
C LYS A 99 -21.01 -13.01 -8.69
N VAL A 100 -21.98 -12.31 -8.10
CA VAL A 100 -23.37 -12.81 -7.98
C VAL A 100 -23.99 -13.08 -9.35
N ARG A 101 -23.70 -12.24 -10.35
CA ARG A 101 -24.18 -12.46 -11.72
C ARG A 101 -23.50 -13.66 -12.37
N LEU A 102 -22.20 -13.87 -12.12
CA LEU A 102 -21.47 -15.04 -12.60
C LEU A 102 -22.00 -16.34 -11.98
N ASP A 103 -22.26 -16.38 -10.67
CA ASP A 103 -22.85 -17.55 -10.01
C ASP A 103 -24.20 -17.94 -10.65
N LYS A 104 -25.03 -16.95 -11.00
CA LYS A 104 -26.31 -17.19 -11.70
C LYS A 104 -26.11 -17.70 -13.13
N VAL A 105 -25.05 -17.26 -13.81
CA VAL A 105 -24.72 -17.74 -15.15
C VAL A 105 -24.27 -19.20 -15.07
N GLU A 106 -23.40 -19.55 -14.12
CA GLU A 106 -22.95 -20.93 -13.90
C GLU A 106 -24.14 -21.87 -13.62
N GLN A 107 -25.05 -21.51 -12.72
CA GLN A 107 -26.26 -22.31 -12.45
C GLN A 107 -27.14 -22.52 -13.69
N ARG A 108 -27.24 -21.50 -14.56
CA ARG A 108 -27.99 -21.61 -15.82
C ARG A 108 -27.29 -22.52 -16.83
N LEU A 109 -25.96 -22.51 -16.86
CA LEU A 109 -25.17 -23.40 -17.69
C LEU A 109 -25.33 -24.86 -17.25
N ASP A 110 -25.25 -25.15 -15.95
CA ASP A 110 -25.50 -26.50 -15.41
C ASP A 110 -26.91 -27.01 -15.77
N ALA A 111 -27.90 -26.14 -15.72
CA ALA A 111 -29.28 -26.49 -16.09
C ALA A 111 -29.42 -26.72 -17.61
N LEU A 112 -28.66 -25.99 -18.43
CA LEU A 112 -28.63 -26.19 -19.88
C LEU A 112 -27.94 -27.51 -20.23
N GLU A 113 -26.83 -27.86 -19.59
CA GLU A 113 -26.11 -29.11 -19.79
C GLU A 113 -27.03 -30.32 -19.53
N LYS A 114 -27.72 -30.35 -18.38
CA LYS A 114 -28.71 -31.40 -18.07
C LYS A 114 -29.85 -31.49 -19.10
N ARG A 115 -30.26 -30.36 -19.67
CA ARG A 115 -31.30 -30.34 -20.72
C ARG A 115 -30.77 -30.91 -22.03
N VAL A 116 -29.51 -30.63 -22.37
CA VAL A 116 -28.84 -31.19 -23.54
C VAL A 116 -28.71 -32.70 -23.39
N ASP A 117 -28.24 -33.21 -22.25
CA ASP A 117 -28.17 -34.67 -21.98
C ASP A 117 -29.52 -35.37 -22.21
N LYS A 118 -30.61 -34.76 -21.71
CA LYS A 118 -31.96 -35.31 -21.89
C LYS A 118 -32.43 -35.26 -23.36
N ILE A 119 -32.00 -34.26 -24.12
CA ILE A 119 -32.29 -34.18 -25.56
C ILE A 119 -31.53 -35.27 -26.30
N GLU A 120 -30.24 -35.47 -26.00
CA GLU A 120 -29.42 -36.53 -26.59
C GLU A 120 -30.04 -37.91 -26.35
N GLN A 121 -30.42 -38.25 -25.11
CA GLN A 121 -31.09 -39.51 -24.79
C GLN A 121 -32.41 -39.72 -25.56
N ARG A 122 -33.16 -38.64 -25.81
CA ARG A 122 -34.40 -38.71 -26.60
C ARG A 122 -34.11 -38.91 -28.08
N LEU A 123 -33.04 -38.31 -28.59
CA LEU A 123 -32.60 -38.51 -29.97
C LEU A 123 -32.13 -39.94 -30.18
N ASP A 124 -31.36 -40.52 -29.27
CA ASP A 124 -30.93 -41.93 -29.31
C ASP A 124 -32.14 -42.87 -29.40
N LYS A 125 -33.17 -42.62 -28.59
CA LYS A 125 -34.40 -43.41 -28.63
C LYS A 125 -35.15 -43.27 -29.96
N ILE A 126 -35.28 -42.05 -30.46
CA ILE A 126 -35.93 -41.80 -31.76
C ILE A 126 -35.15 -42.49 -32.88
N GLU A 127 -33.81 -42.44 -32.85
CA GLU A 127 -32.98 -43.13 -33.83
C GLU A 127 -33.21 -44.64 -33.80
N ALA A 128 -33.25 -45.25 -32.61
CA ALA A 128 -33.56 -46.67 -32.44
C ALA A 128 -34.96 -47.04 -32.99
N ASP A 129 -35.99 -46.25 -32.66
CA ASP A 129 -37.36 -46.46 -33.15
C ASP A 129 -37.41 -46.37 -34.69
N ILE A 130 -36.69 -45.41 -35.29
CA ILE A 130 -36.58 -45.26 -36.76
C ILE A 130 -35.88 -46.48 -37.39
N GLN A 131 -34.81 -47.01 -36.78
CA GLN A 131 -34.13 -48.20 -37.30
C GLN A 131 -35.05 -49.42 -37.27
N MET A 132 -35.81 -49.60 -36.18
CA MET A 132 -36.79 -50.67 -36.05
C MET A 132 -37.90 -50.58 -37.11
N LEU A 133 -38.47 -49.39 -37.34
CA LEU A 133 -39.48 -49.20 -38.39
C LEU A 133 -38.92 -49.48 -39.79
N LYS A 134 -37.68 -49.04 -40.07
CA LYS A 134 -36.99 -49.35 -41.33
C LYS A 134 -36.81 -50.86 -41.53
N SER A 135 -36.42 -51.60 -40.49
CA SER A 135 -36.24 -53.06 -40.61
C SER A 135 -37.55 -53.78 -40.92
N PHE A 136 -38.64 -53.42 -40.23
CA PHE A 136 -39.97 -54.00 -40.52
C PHE A 136 -40.41 -53.74 -41.96
N HIS A 137 -40.31 -52.49 -42.43
CA HIS A 137 -40.70 -52.17 -43.80
C HIS A 137 -39.87 -52.92 -44.86
N VAL A 138 -38.56 -53.10 -44.62
CA VAL A 138 -37.71 -53.89 -45.52
C VAL A 138 -38.15 -55.35 -45.56
N GLU A 139 -38.54 -55.93 -44.42
CA GLU A 139 -39.01 -57.30 -44.32
C GLU A 139 -40.37 -57.50 -45.01
N ASP A 140 -41.33 -56.60 -44.79
CA ASP A 140 -42.64 -56.61 -45.45
C ASP A 140 -42.51 -56.53 -46.97
N ILE A 141 -41.65 -55.65 -47.49
CA ILE A 141 -41.39 -55.52 -48.93
C ILE A 141 -40.80 -56.81 -49.51
N LYS A 142 -39.90 -57.49 -48.79
CA LYS A 142 -39.34 -58.77 -49.23
C LYS A 142 -40.42 -59.85 -49.29
N ASN A 143 -41.21 -59.99 -48.23
CA ASN A 143 -42.27 -60.99 -48.14
C ASN A 143 -43.34 -60.82 -49.22
N TYR A 144 -43.72 -59.58 -49.54
CA TYR A 144 -44.65 -59.31 -50.64
C TYR A 144 -44.10 -59.77 -51.99
N LYS A 145 -42.84 -59.44 -52.30
CA LYS A 145 -42.18 -59.83 -53.56
C LYS A 145 -41.95 -61.33 -53.72
N THR A 146 -41.91 -62.09 -52.62
CA THR A 146 -41.79 -63.55 -52.69
C THR A 146 -43.13 -64.26 -52.82
N THR A 147 -44.24 -63.58 -52.52
CA THR A 147 -45.59 -64.19 -52.45
C THR A 147 -46.49 -63.83 -53.64
N ASN A 148 -46.15 -62.76 -54.38
CA ASN A 148 -46.80 -62.33 -55.64
C ASN A 148 -45.76 -62.26 -56.77
#